data_AF-A0A965VQ58-F1
#
_entry.id   AF-A0A965VQ58-F1
#
_cell.length_a   1.000
_cell.length_b   1.000
_cell.length_c   1.000
_cell.angle_alpha   90.00
_cell.angle_beta   90.00
_cell.angle_gamma   90.00
#
_symmetry.space_group_name_H-M   'P 1'
#
loop_
_entity.id
_entity.type
_entity.pdbx_description
1 polymer ?
#
loop_
_entity_poly.entity_id
_entity_poly.type
_entity_poly.pdbx_seq_one_letter_code
_entity_poly.pdbx_strand_id
1 'polypeptide(L)'
;TLDQICAALDVTPVAGVGLGPVPIRLQDDGSDDVMAWLSEQGLFLRHPNPEGWAGVICPNHAEHTDGNPEGRYHPANRAYCCLHSHCIELGSAAFLEWVAANGGPKHSPGPREELLAAVMTTALSKIPGAGIFEDTAAQIVQDMAAKDEQRQNARGQKEDWYKRFAYVQEDESYFDLRDRREISRSTFNALFRHIPCRSIHNGAKIEAATCFDENRESKGAYALVGITYAAGDDIIVHRNGHQYGNRWRDARPAGVPGDVTPWLDHVMRMIPTDFEREHFLNALAFKVQHPDKKINHAILVGGHPGSGKDTMLAPFFWAIGGLTKQNCSLVKNEDLNSQWGYALECEVMEIAELRQSEARDRRALENALKPIIAAPPELLQVNRKGLHPYMALNRVFVIAFSNERAAISIPSNDRRWFCL
;
A
#
# COMPACT_ATOMS: atom_id res chain seq x y z
N THR A 1 39.22 -15.90 -9.00
CA THR A 1 38.23 -16.93 -9.41
C THR A 1 37.30 -17.23 -8.24
N LEU A 2 36.16 -17.91 -8.45
CA LEU A 2 35.25 -18.31 -7.37
C LEU A 2 36.00 -19.08 -6.27
N ASP A 3 36.92 -19.96 -6.66
CA ASP A 3 37.77 -20.72 -5.74
C ASP A 3 38.67 -19.84 -4.87
N GLN A 4 39.25 -18.78 -5.44
CA GLN A 4 40.08 -17.82 -4.68
C GLN A 4 39.26 -17.03 -3.66
N ILE A 5 37.99 -16.73 -3.97
CA ILE A 5 37.07 -16.01 -3.08
C ILE A 5 36.61 -16.94 -1.94
N CYS A 6 36.26 -18.19 -2.27
CA CYS A 6 35.85 -19.20 -1.29
C CYS A 6 36.99 -19.53 -0.31
N ALA A 7 38.22 -19.62 -0.80
CA ALA A 7 39.41 -19.84 0.04
C ALA A 7 39.77 -18.61 0.90
N ALA A 8 39.58 -17.39 0.39
CA ALA A 8 39.86 -16.17 1.16
C ALA A 8 38.83 -15.92 2.28
N LEU A 9 37.62 -16.48 2.14
CA LEU A 9 36.50 -16.28 3.07
C LEU A 9 36.19 -17.51 3.91
N ASP A 10 36.95 -18.60 3.76
CA ASP A 10 36.76 -19.90 4.42
C ASP A 10 35.32 -20.45 4.30
N VAL A 11 34.76 -20.36 3.09
CA VAL A 11 33.39 -20.81 2.80
C VAL A 11 33.36 -21.84 1.68
N THR A 12 32.62 -22.92 1.88
CA THR A 12 32.32 -23.91 0.83
C THR A 12 30.94 -23.59 0.24
N PRO A 13 30.82 -23.17 -1.02
CA PRO A 13 29.53 -22.83 -1.61
C PRO A 13 28.67 -24.08 -1.72
N VAL A 14 27.49 -24.04 -1.11
CA VAL A 14 26.47 -25.08 -1.26
C VAL A 14 25.83 -24.92 -2.63
N ALA A 15 25.48 -26.04 -3.30
CA ALA A 15 24.86 -26.01 -4.62
C ALA A 15 23.63 -25.09 -4.60
N GLY A 16 23.63 -24.07 -5.48
CA GLY A 16 22.57 -23.08 -5.54
C GLY A 16 21.24 -23.70 -5.94
N VAL A 17 20.33 -23.85 -4.98
CA VAL A 17 18.94 -24.14 -5.28
C VAL A 17 18.28 -22.81 -5.62
N GLY A 18 18.32 -22.46 -6.92
CA GLY A 18 17.53 -21.36 -7.44
C GLY A 18 16.05 -21.69 -7.28
N LEU A 19 15.43 -21.23 -6.19
CA LEU A 19 13.97 -21.19 -6.10
C LEU A 19 13.53 -20.00 -6.95
N GLY A 20 13.17 -20.28 -8.20
CA GLY A 20 12.27 -19.39 -8.96
C GLY A 20 10.95 -19.19 -8.19
N PRO A 21 9.93 -18.52 -8.76
CA PRO A 21 8.61 -18.49 -8.13
C PRO A 21 8.16 -19.93 -7.90
N VAL A 22 8.23 -20.41 -6.66
CA VAL A 22 7.76 -21.73 -6.28
C VAL A 22 6.25 -21.60 -6.28
N PRO A 23 5.54 -22.28 -7.19
CA PRO A 23 4.09 -22.25 -7.16
C PRO A 23 3.66 -22.81 -5.80
N ILE A 24 2.96 -22.01 -5.01
CA ILE A 24 2.32 -22.51 -3.80
C ILE A 24 1.22 -23.45 -4.26
N ARG A 25 1.51 -24.75 -4.25
CA ARG A 25 0.51 -25.79 -4.54
C ARG A 25 -0.30 -26.01 -3.28
N LEU A 26 -1.53 -25.52 -3.28
CA LEU A 26 -2.54 -25.90 -2.29
C LEU A 26 -2.92 -27.36 -2.60
N GLN A 27 -2.47 -28.30 -1.77
CA GLN A 27 -2.96 -29.68 -1.83
C GLN A 27 -4.30 -29.71 -1.11
N ASP A 28 -5.32 -30.22 -1.81
CA ASP A 28 -6.61 -30.48 -1.19
C ASP A 28 -6.46 -31.61 -0.16
N ASP A 29 -7.01 -31.41 1.02
CA ASP A 29 -7.01 -32.39 2.12
C ASP A 29 -8.26 -33.29 2.09
N GLY A 30 -9.11 -33.13 1.07
CA GLY A 30 -10.34 -33.88 0.88
C GLY A 30 -11.50 -33.43 1.78
N SER A 31 -11.37 -32.29 2.47
CA SER A 31 -12.39 -31.78 3.40
C SER A 31 -13.24 -30.63 2.84
N ASP A 32 -13.21 -30.37 1.52
CA ASP A 32 -14.10 -29.39 0.91
C ASP A 32 -15.57 -29.85 1.01
N ASP A 33 -16.37 -29.09 1.74
CA ASP A 33 -17.78 -29.36 2.01
C ASP A 33 -18.66 -29.25 0.75
N VAL A 34 -18.28 -28.40 -0.22
CA VAL A 34 -18.92 -28.35 -1.53
C VAL A 34 -18.69 -29.64 -2.30
N MET A 35 -17.47 -30.18 -2.30
CA MET A 35 -17.16 -31.48 -2.91
C MET A 35 -17.91 -32.63 -2.22
N ALA A 36 -17.97 -32.64 -0.89
CA ALA A 36 -18.74 -33.63 -0.14
C ALA A 36 -20.23 -33.59 -0.53
N TRP A 37 -20.81 -32.39 -0.58
CA TRP A 37 -22.19 -32.18 -1.01
C TRP A 37 -22.43 -32.64 -2.45
N LEU A 38 -21.54 -32.30 -3.39
CA LEU A 38 -21.64 -32.75 -4.79
C LEU A 38 -21.61 -34.28 -4.91
N SER A 39 -20.82 -34.96 -4.07
CA SER A 39 -20.81 -36.41 -3.99
C SER A 39 -22.12 -36.97 -3.42
N GLU A 40 -22.65 -36.37 -2.35
CA GLU A 40 -23.93 -36.77 -1.74
C GLU A 40 -25.12 -36.61 -2.69
N GLN A 41 -25.12 -35.56 -3.52
CA GLN A 41 -26.16 -35.32 -4.53
C GLN A 41 -25.99 -36.15 -5.81
N GLY A 42 -24.97 -37.02 -5.88
CA GLY A 42 -24.69 -37.82 -7.08
C GLY A 42 -24.22 -37.00 -8.29
N LEU A 43 -23.69 -35.80 -8.05
CA LEU A 43 -23.20 -34.88 -9.08
C LEU A 43 -21.68 -35.04 -9.32
N PHE A 44 -21.01 -35.94 -8.61
CA PHE A 44 -19.60 -36.23 -8.76
C PHE A 44 -19.36 -37.31 -9.81
N LEU A 45 -18.56 -37.00 -10.83
CA LEU A 45 -18.29 -37.90 -11.96
C LEU A 45 -16.91 -38.54 -11.89
N ARG A 46 -15.89 -37.77 -11.48
CA ARG A 46 -14.48 -38.21 -11.50
C ARG A 46 -13.67 -37.59 -10.37
N HIS A 47 -12.76 -38.39 -9.83
CA HIS A 47 -11.78 -37.92 -8.85
C HIS A 47 -10.85 -36.82 -9.39
N PRO A 48 -10.35 -35.94 -8.52
CA PRO A 48 -9.38 -34.92 -8.89
C PRO A 48 -8.20 -35.48 -9.68
N ASN A 49 -7.88 -34.86 -10.81
CA ASN A 49 -6.67 -35.17 -11.58
C ASN A 49 -5.40 -34.66 -10.82
N PRO A 50 -4.18 -34.91 -11.32
CA PRO A 50 -2.94 -34.42 -10.69
C PRO A 50 -2.85 -32.89 -10.54
N GLU A 51 -3.69 -32.14 -11.25
CA GLU A 51 -3.81 -30.68 -11.17
C GLU A 51 -4.93 -30.23 -10.23
N GLY A 52 -5.63 -31.14 -9.54
CA GLY A 52 -6.67 -30.84 -8.55
C GLY A 52 -8.08 -30.67 -9.11
N TRP A 53 -8.33 -30.92 -10.39
CA TRP A 53 -9.66 -30.78 -11.00
C TRP A 53 -10.46 -32.08 -10.93
N ALA A 54 -11.59 -32.06 -10.22
CA ALA A 54 -12.60 -33.11 -10.21
C ALA A 54 -13.62 -32.93 -11.34
N GLY A 55 -14.11 -34.03 -11.89
CA GLY A 55 -15.23 -34.02 -12.82
C GLY A 55 -16.56 -33.99 -12.07
N VAL A 56 -17.43 -33.05 -12.40
CA VAL A 56 -18.76 -32.89 -11.77
C VAL A 56 -19.82 -32.65 -12.84
N ILE A 57 -21.08 -32.93 -12.56
CA ILE A 57 -22.18 -32.63 -13.49
C ILE A 57 -22.32 -31.11 -13.63
N CYS A 58 -22.30 -30.62 -14.87
CA CYS A 58 -22.55 -29.22 -15.17
C CYS A 58 -24.00 -28.86 -14.83
N PRO A 59 -24.26 -27.73 -14.14
CA PRO A 59 -25.61 -27.21 -13.94
C PRO A 59 -26.41 -27.08 -15.24
N ASN A 60 -25.74 -26.75 -16.35
CA ASN A 60 -26.34 -26.63 -17.68
C ASN A 60 -26.14 -27.88 -18.57
N HIS A 61 -25.87 -29.05 -17.99
CA HIS A 61 -25.58 -30.28 -18.77
C HIS A 61 -26.69 -30.65 -19.79
N ALA A 62 -27.94 -30.26 -19.54
CA ALA A 62 -29.05 -30.47 -20.46
C ALA A 62 -28.90 -29.73 -21.81
N GLU A 63 -28.09 -28.66 -21.84
CA GLU A 63 -27.78 -27.88 -23.05
C GLU A 63 -26.57 -28.41 -23.81
N HIS A 64 -25.90 -29.45 -23.29
CA HIS A 64 -24.72 -30.04 -23.92
C HIS A 64 -25.14 -30.93 -25.10
N THR A 65 -24.74 -30.55 -26.31
CA THR A 65 -25.12 -31.26 -27.55
C THR A 65 -24.25 -32.49 -27.84
N ASP A 66 -23.14 -32.66 -27.13
CA ASP A 66 -22.19 -33.78 -27.29
C ASP A 66 -22.49 -34.96 -26.36
N GLY A 67 -23.52 -34.85 -25.50
CA GLY A 67 -23.94 -35.89 -24.56
C GLY A 67 -23.00 -36.05 -23.35
N ASN A 68 -21.99 -35.20 -23.19
CA ASN A 68 -21.08 -35.24 -22.04
C ASN A 68 -21.52 -34.23 -20.98
N PRO A 69 -22.04 -34.65 -19.81
CA PRO A 69 -22.53 -33.73 -18.79
C PRO A 69 -21.41 -33.09 -17.93
N GLU A 70 -20.15 -33.42 -18.18
CA GLU A 70 -19.02 -33.08 -17.29
C GLU A 70 -18.62 -31.58 -17.37
N GLY A 71 -18.69 -30.90 -16.23
CA GLY A 71 -17.90 -29.73 -15.89
C GLY A 71 -16.76 -30.08 -14.93
N ARG A 72 -15.92 -29.11 -14.58
CA ARG A 72 -14.76 -29.31 -13.70
C ARG A 72 -14.80 -28.41 -12.50
N TYR A 73 -14.55 -28.98 -11.33
CA TYR A 73 -14.50 -28.28 -10.05
C TYR A 73 -13.17 -28.54 -9.34
N HIS A 74 -12.57 -27.49 -8.78
CA HIS A 74 -11.29 -27.54 -8.07
C HIS A 74 -11.51 -27.23 -6.59
N PRO A 75 -11.60 -28.23 -5.69
CA PRO A 75 -11.96 -28.05 -4.27
C PRO A 75 -11.03 -27.09 -3.53
N ALA A 76 -9.71 -27.14 -3.75
CA ALA A 76 -8.78 -26.28 -3.02
C ALA A 76 -8.98 -24.77 -3.29
N ASN A 77 -9.47 -24.42 -4.48
CA ASN A 77 -9.64 -23.02 -4.95
C ASN A 77 -11.12 -22.65 -5.17
N ARG A 78 -12.03 -23.60 -4.91
CA ARG A 78 -13.45 -23.55 -5.26
C ARG A 78 -13.71 -22.97 -6.64
N ALA A 79 -12.84 -23.34 -7.58
CA ALA A 79 -12.91 -22.89 -8.96
C ALA A 79 -13.75 -23.87 -9.77
N TYR A 80 -14.58 -23.34 -10.66
CA TYR A 80 -15.38 -24.12 -11.58
C TYR A 80 -15.18 -23.63 -13.00
N CYS A 81 -15.11 -24.57 -13.95
CA CYS A 81 -15.18 -24.28 -15.37
C CYS A 81 -15.90 -25.42 -16.11
N CYS A 82 -16.57 -25.05 -17.20
CA CYS A 82 -17.12 -25.98 -18.18
C CYS A 82 -16.53 -25.64 -19.55
N LEU A 83 -16.22 -26.67 -20.35
CA LEU A 83 -15.54 -26.50 -21.64
C LEU A 83 -16.51 -26.36 -22.82
N HIS A 84 -17.81 -26.32 -22.56
CA HIS A 84 -18.85 -26.10 -23.58
C HIS A 84 -19.09 -24.61 -23.80
N SER A 85 -19.19 -24.20 -25.07
CA SER A 85 -19.29 -22.78 -25.48
C SER A 85 -20.48 -22.03 -24.86
N HIS A 86 -21.57 -22.73 -24.55
CA HIS A 86 -22.77 -22.15 -23.93
C HIS A 86 -22.67 -22.01 -22.41
N CYS A 87 -21.64 -22.60 -21.79
CA CYS A 87 -21.40 -22.56 -20.35
C CYS A 87 -20.27 -21.60 -19.95
N ILE A 88 -19.75 -20.78 -20.88
CA ILE A 88 -18.64 -19.86 -20.63
C ILE A 88 -18.97 -18.86 -19.52
N GLU A 89 -20.24 -18.43 -19.43
CA GLU A 89 -20.72 -17.51 -18.39
C GLU A 89 -20.95 -18.19 -17.04
N LEU A 90 -20.96 -19.53 -16.99
CA LEU A 90 -21.09 -20.32 -15.76
C LEU A 90 -19.72 -20.42 -15.06
N GLY A 91 -19.23 -19.28 -14.58
CA GLY A 91 -18.00 -19.19 -13.82
C GLY A 91 -18.12 -19.70 -12.39
N SER A 92 -17.01 -19.60 -11.64
CA SER A 92 -16.93 -20.14 -10.26
C SER A 92 -17.94 -19.53 -9.29
N ALA A 93 -18.22 -18.22 -9.41
CA ALA A 93 -19.23 -17.56 -8.58
C ALA A 93 -20.64 -18.08 -8.86
N ALA A 94 -21.01 -18.17 -10.14
CA ALA A 94 -22.32 -18.67 -10.57
C ALA A 94 -22.53 -20.14 -10.19
N PHE A 95 -21.49 -20.97 -10.29
CA PHE A 95 -21.54 -22.37 -9.85
C PHE A 95 -21.77 -22.50 -8.33
N LEU A 96 -21.05 -21.74 -7.51
CA LEU A 96 -21.23 -21.76 -6.05
C LEU A 96 -22.57 -21.17 -5.60
N GLU A 97 -23.07 -20.16 -6.30
CA GLU A 97 -24.43 -19.66 -6.11
C GLU A 97 -25.47 -20.72 -6.45
N TRP A 98 -25.28 -21.46 -7.54
CA TRP A 98 -26.14 -22.59 -7.89
C TRP A 98 -26.09 -23.70 -6.83
N VAL A 99 -24.92 -24.05 -6.30
CA VAL A 99 -24.77 -25.00 -5.19
C VAL A 99 -25.58 -24.54 -3.97
N ALA A 100 -25.40 -23.28 -3.55
CA ALA A 100 -26.13 -22.70 -2.43
C ALA A 100 -27.66 -22.67 -2.65
N ALA A 101 -28.09 -22.35 -3.87
CA ALA A 101 -29.50 -22.33 -4.24
C ALA A 101 -30.16 -23.72 -4.20
N ASN A 102 -29.37 -24.79 -4.38
CA ASN A 102 -29.83 -26.17 -4.32
C ASN A 102 -29.61 -26.84 -2.95
N GLY A 103 -29.33 -26.05 -1.91
CA GLY A 103 -29.21 -26.53 -0.53
C GLY A 103 -27.81 -27.00 -0.14
N GLY A 104 -26.79 -26.70 -0.95
CA GLY A 104 -25.39 -26.94 -0.63
C GLY A 104 -24.74 -25.79 0.17
N PRO A 105 -23.48 -25.98 0.61
CA PRO A 105 -22.75 -24.98 1.38
C PRO A 105 -22.53 -23.67 0.61
N LYS A 106 -22.67 -22.54 1.30
CA LYS A 106 -22.51 -21.20 0.70
C LYS A 106 -21.08 -20.70 0.84
N HIS A 107 -20.38 -20.56 -0.28
CA HIS A 107 -19.00 -20.08 -0.34
C HIS A 107 -18.76 -19.08 -1.48
N SER A 108 -17.65 -18.34 -1.39
CA SER A 108 -17.15 -17.50 -2.50
C SER A 108 -15.96 -18.18 -3.19
N PRO A 109 -15.72 -17.91 -4.50
CA PRO A 109 -14.56 -18.44 -5.20
C PRO A 109 -13.25 -17.99 -4.57
N GLY A 110 -12.26 -18.87 -4.53
CA GLY A 110 -10.95 -18.57 -3.96
C GLY A 110 -10.37 -19.74 -3.16
N PRO A 111 -9.08 -19.66 -2.81
CA PRO A 111 -8.41 -20.66 -1.99
C PRO A 111 -9.11 -20.85 -0.64
N ARG A 112 -9.28 -22.10 -0.20
CA ARG A 112 -9.84 -22.41 1.11
C ARG A 112 -8.97 -21.79 2.22
N GLU A 113 -9.59 -21.03 3.12
CA GLU A 113 -8.89 -20.32 4.21
C GLU A 113 -8.06 -21.26 5.09
N GLU A 114 -8.56 -22.48 5.33
CA GLU A 114 -7.88 -23.54 6.10
C GLU A 114 -6.61 -24.05 5.41
N LEU A 115 -6.64 -24.24 4.08
CA LEU A 115 -5.49 -24.68 3.30
C LEU A 115 -4.43 -23.58 3.18
N LEU A 116 -4.87 -22.32 3.05
CA LEU A 116 -4.00 -21.15 3.13
C LEU A 116 -3.31 -21.07 4.49
N ALA A 117 -4.06 -21.24 5.58
CA ALA A 117 -3.52 -21.20 6.94
C ALA A 117 -2.50 -22.33 7.17
N ALA A 118 -2.79 -23.55 6.72
CA ALA A 118 -1.86 -24.69 6.85
C ALA A 118 -0.57 -24.50 6.04
N VAL A 119 -0.67 -23.98 4.82
CA VAL A 119 0.49 -23.68 3.98
C VAL A 119 1.30 -22.51 4.53
N MET A 120 0.64 -21.45 5.01
CA MET A 120 1.31 -20.31 5.65
C MET A 120 2.02 -20.75 6.94
N THR A 121 1.40 -21.58 7.76
CA THR A 121 2.01 -22.14 8.99
C THR A 121 3.23 -23.02 8.65
N THR A 122 3.14 -23.83 7.59
CA THR A 122 4.25 -24.67 7.13
C THR A 122 5.37 -23.86 6.48
N ALA A 123 5.04 -22.75 5.80
CA ALA A 123 6.02 -21.84 5.23
C ALA A 123 6.73 -21.03 6.32
N LEU A 124 5.98 -20.53 7.31
CA LEU A 124 6.49 -19.79 8.47
C LEU A 124 7.43 -20.64 9.33
N SER A 125 7.09 -21.91 9.58
CA SER A 125 7.94 -22.82 10.37
C SER A 125 9.27 -23.19 9.72
N LYS A 126 9.43 -22.95 8.42
CA LYS A 126 10.66 -23.23 7.66
C LYS A 126 11.59 -22.04 7.52
N ILE A 127 11.21 -20.86 8.00
CA ILE A 127 12.06 -19.66 7.99
C ILE A 127 12.85 -19.61 9.31
N PRO A 128 14.18 -19.83 9.32
CA PRO A 128 14.98 -19.70 10.53
C PRO A 128 15.00 -18.22 10.98
N GLY A 129 14.54 -17.94 12.20
CA GLY A 129 14.54 -16.58 12.78
C GLY A 129 13.18 -15.88 12.90
N ALA A 130 12.06 -16.61 12.73
CA ALA A 130 10.70 -16.05 12.84
C ALA A 130 10.41 -15.29 14.15
N GLY A 131 11.06 -15.65 15.26
CA GLY A 131 10.87 -15.00 16.57
C GLY A 131 11.34 -13.54 16.67
N ILE A 132 12.03 -12.98 15.67
CA ILE A 132 12.45 -11.56 15.67
C ILE A 132 11.37 -10.65 15.07
N PHE A 133 10.42 -11.22 14.30
CA PHE A 133 9.39 -10.45 13.59
C PHE A 133 7.95 -10.87 13.91
N GLU A 134 7.74 -11.96 14.65
CA GLU A 134 6.42 -12.45 15.08
C GLU A 134 5.65 -11.39 15.90
N ASP A 135 6.31 -10.75 16.87
CA ASP A 135 5.68 -9.68 17.67
C ASP A 135 5.28 -8.48 16.80
N THR A 136 6.03 -8.19 15.75
CA THR A 136 5.80 -7.00 14.92
C THR A 136 4.62 -7.21 13.95
N ALA A 137 4.55 -8.39 13.31
CA ALA A 137 3.46 -8.72 12.41
C ALA A 137 2.13 -8.91 13.17
N ALA A 138 2.16 -9.57 14.33
CA ALA A 138 0.98 -9.72 15.19
C ALA A 138 0.48 -8.36 15.71
N GLN A 139 1.39 -7.47 16.13
CA GLN A 139 1.04 -6.11 16.53
C GLN A 139 0.41 -5.32 15.37
N ILE A 140 0.91 -5.46 14.14
CA ILE A 140 0.33 -4.78 12.95
C ILE A 140 -1.10 -5.27 12.70
N VAL A 141 -1.34 -6.59 12.72
CA VAL A 141 -2.67 -7.16 12.48
C VAL A 141 -3.63 -6.73 13.58
N GLN A 142 -3.20 -6.74 14.84
CA GLN A 142 -4.01 -6.26 15.97
C GLN A 142 -4.28 -4.76 15.90
N ASP A 143 -3.30 -3.93 15.55
CA ASP A 143 -3.49 -2.49 15.37
C ASP A 143 -4.42 -2.17 14.20
N MET A 144 -4.32 -2.93 13.09
CA MET A 144 -5.21 -2.80 11.95
C MET A 144 -6.64 -3.22 12.32
N ALA A 145 -6.79 -4.37 12.98
CA ALA A 145 -8.09 -4.85 13.44
C ALA A 145 -8.72 -3.90 14.46
N ALA A 146 -7.96 -3.38 15.43
CA ALA A 146 -8.44 -2.41 16.40
C ALA A 146 -8.81 -1.06 15.75
N LYS A 147 -8.05 -0.61 14.75
CA LYS A 147 -8.41 0.57 13.95
C LYS A 147 -9.67 0.33 13.12
N ASP A 148 -9.83 -0.84 12.52
CA ASP A 148 -11.01 -1.21 11.74
C ASP A 148 -12.25 -1.39 12.62
N GLU A 149 -12.10 -1.99 13.79
CA GLU A 149 -13.15 -2.10 14.80
C GLU A 149 -13.54 -0.71 15.35
N GLN A 150 -12.58 0.17 15.62
CA GLN A 150 -12.86 1.58 15.94
C GLN A 150 -13.50 2.35 14.78
N ARG A 151 -13.21 2.03 13.51
CA ARG A 151 -13.85 2.62 12.33
C ARG A 151 -15.28 2.14 12.18
N GLN A 152 -15.54 0.85 12.41
CA GLN A 152 -16.87 0.25 12.37
C GLN A 152 -17.75 0.74 13.53
N ASN A 153 -17.20 0.82 14.74
CA ASN A 153 -17.89 1.33 15.93
C ASN A 153 -18.10 2.85 15.90
N ALA A 154 -17.35 3.59 15.09
CA ALA A 154 -17.53 5.03 14.86
C ALA A 154 -18.45 5.37 13.68
N ARG A 155 -19.37 4.46 13.30
CA ARG A 155 -20.62 4.83 12.60
C ARG A 155 -21.46 5.68 13.56
N GLY A 156 -20.98 6.90 13.81
CA GLY A 156 -21.51 7.84 14.77
C GLY A 156 -22.95 8.21 14.45
N GLN A 157 -23.60 8.84 15.43
CA GLN A 157 -24.93 9.39 15.21
C GLN A 157 -24.84 10.48 14.16
N LYS A 158 -25.94 10.74 13.44
CA LYS A 158 -26.00 11.76 12.37
C LYS A 158 -25.42 13.12 12.79
N GLU A 159 -25.59 13.48 14.06
CA GLU A 159 -25.09 14.75 14.63
C GLU A 159 -23.55 14.84 14.65
N ASP A 160 -22.83 13.72 14.67
CA ASP A 160 -21.36 13.70 14.68
C ASP A 160 -20.75 13.96 13.31
N TRP A 161 -21.53 13.81 12.23
CA TRP A 161 -21.03 14.01 10.86
C TRP A 161 -20.42 15.39 10.69
N TYR A 162 -21.07 16.41 11.23
CA TYR A 162 -20.69 17.82 11.05
C TYR A 162 -19.41 18.20 11.80
N LYS A 163 -18.99 17.38 12.79
CA LYS A 163 -17.71 17.53 13.49
C LYS A 163 -16.59 16.71 12.84
N ARG A 164 -16.94 15.62 12.15
CA ARG A 164 -15.99 14.68 11.55
C ARG A 164 -15.69 14.98 10.09
N PHE A 165 -16.66 15.42 9.32
CA PHE A 165 -16.50 15.62 7.88
C PHE A 165 -16.52 17.09 7.53
N ALA A 166 -15.69 17.44 6.57
CA ALA A 166 -15.70 18.73 5.92
C ALA A 166 -16.10 18.55 4.45
N TYR A 167 -16.93 19.43 3.90
CA TYR A 167 -17.24 19.40 2.48
C TYR A 167 -16.06 19.95 1.67
N VAL A 168 -15.69 19.31 0.57
CA VAL A 168 -14.63 19.73 -0.35
C VAL A 168 -15.25 20.19 -1.66
N GLN A 169 -15.04 21.46 -2.02
CA GLN A 169 -15.68 22.08 -3.18
C GLN A 169 -15.13 21.55 -4.51
N GLU A 170 -13.81 21.50 -4.67
CA GLU A 170 -13.15 21.11 -5.93
C GLU A 170 -13.57 19.71 -6.43
N ASP A 171 -13.70 18.73 -5.55
CA ASP A 171 -14.03 17.33 -5.93
C ASP A 171 -15.46 16.91 -5.56
N GLU A 172 -16.30 17.85 -5.09
CA GLU A 172 -17.65 17.58 -4.55
C GLU A 172 -17.67 16.40 -3.54
N SER A 173 -16.65 16.34 -2.70
CA SER A 173 -16.34 15.21 -1.83
C SER A 173 -16.40 15.60 -0.34
N TYR A 174 -16.10 14.64 0.54
CA TYR A 174 -16.11 14.83 1.99
C TYR A 174 -14.74 14.45 2.55
N PHE A 175 -14.05 15.40 3.19
CA PHE A 175 -12.80 15.15 3.87
C PHE A 175 -13.06 14.67 5.30
N ASP A 176 -12.64 13.45 5.61
CA ASP A 176 -12.70 12.90 6.96
C ASP A 176 -11.59 13.49 7.82
N LEU A 177 -11.97 14.30 8.81
CA LEU A 177 -11.06 14.98 9.70
C LEU A 177 -10.32 14.02 10.65
N ARG A 178 -10.87 12.83 10.89
CA ARG A 178 -10.21 11.82 11.70
C ARG A 178 -9.18 11.04 10.88
N ASP A 179 -9.58 10.56 9.72
CA ASP A 179 -8.77 9.65 8.90
C ASP A 179 -7.87 10.38 7.89
N ARG A 180 -8.05 11.70 7.70
CA ARG A 180 -7.34 12.55 6.74
C ARG A 180 -7.48 12.07 5.29
N ARG A 181 -8.66 11.58 4.93
CA ARG A 181 -8.97 11.01 3.62
C ARG A 181 -10.23 11.63 3.05
N GLU A 182 -10.24 11.77 1.74
CA GLU A 182 -11.44 12.15 1.01
C GLU A 182 -12.31 10.93 0.75
N ILE A 183 -13.62 11.14 0.84
CA ILE A 183 -14.65 10.17 0.54
C ILE A 183 -15.55 10.81 -0.51
N SER A 184 -15.74 10.13 -1.63
CA SER A 184 -16.64 10.62 -2.67
C SER A 184 -18.08 10.70 -2.15
N ARG A 185 -18.91 11.51 -2.80
CA ARG A 185 -20.35 11.59 -2.49
C ARG A 185 -21.05 10.23 -2.56
N SER A 186 -20.74 9.41 -3.56
CA SER A 186 -21.33 8.08 -3.71
C SER A 186 -20.92 7.15 -2.57
N THR A 187 -19.65 7.17 -2.16
CA THR A 187 -19.17 6.39 -1.02
C THR A 187 -19.76 6.89 0.30
N PHE A 188 -19.89 8.20 0.48
CA PHE A 188 -20.54 8.78 1.67
C PHE A 188 -21.99 8.29 1.80
N ASN A 189 -22.76 8.32 0.71
CA ASN A 189 -24.11 7.75 0.68
C ASN A 189 -24.13 6.27 1.02
N ALA A 190 -23.21 5.48 0.44
CA ALA A 190 -23.14 4.05 0.69
C ALA A 190 -22.83 3.73 2.16
N LEU A 191 -21.85 4.43 2.76
CA LEU A 191 -21.44 4.22 4.15
C LEU A 191 -22.56 4.52 5.14
N PHE A 192 -23.35 5.56 4.87
CA PHE A 192 -24.36 6.07 5.79
C PHE A 192 -25.80 5.77 5.37
N ARG A 193 -26.01 4.90 4.39
CA ARG A 193 -27.34 4.51 3.87
C ARG A 193 -28.32 4.01 4.93
N HIS A 194 -27.78 3.42 6.00
CA HIS A 194 -28.56 2.89 7.13
C HIS A 194 -29.09 4.00 8.06
N ILE A 195 -28.59 5.23 7.95
CA ILE A 195 -29.00 6.36 8.79
C ILE A 195 -30.16 7.10 8.10
N PRO A 196 -31.35 7.17 8.73
CA PRO A 196 -32.51 7.82 8.13
C PRO A 196 -32.28 9.33 7.99
N CYS A 197 -32.44 9.84 6.76
CA CYS A 197 -32.25 11.25 6.42
C CYS A 197 -33.52 11.85 5.80
N ARG A 198 -33.86 13.07 6.22
CA ARG A 198 -34.99 13.85 5.70
C ARG A 198 -34.54 15.25 5.34
N SER A 199 -35.11 15.80 4.27
CA SER A 199 -34.81 17.16 3.83
C SER A 199 -35.37 18.19 4.80
N ILE A 200 -34.60 19.24 5.08
CA ILE A 200 -35.05 20.37 5.90
C ILE A 200 -36.07 21.26 5.18
N HIS A 201 -36.16 21.15 3.85
CA HIS A 201 -37.04 22.00 3.05
C HIS A 201 -38.45 21.45 2.87
N ASN A 202 -38.60 20.13 2.72
CA ASN A 202 -39.89 19.49 2.42
C ASN A 202 -40.15 18.19 3.21
N GLY A 203 -39.21 17.76 4.07
CA GLY A 203 -39.35 16.55 4.87
C GLY A 203 -39.25 15.22 4.10
N ALA A 204 -39.00 15.24 2.79
CA ALA A 204 -38.85 14.06 1.97
C ALA A 204 -37.62 13.23 2.39
N LYS A 205 -37.66 11.91 2.15
CA LYS A 205 -36.49 11.05 2.37
C LYS A 205 -35.41 11.41 1.35
N ILE A 206 -34.19 11.63 1.83
CA ILE A 206 -33.04 11.99 1.02
C ILE A 206 -31.83 11.13 1.38
N GLU A 207 -30.81 11.14 0.52
CA GLU A 207 -29.54 10.47 0.77
C GLU A 207 -28.68 11.21 1.82
N ALA A 208 -27.73 10.49 2.42
CA ALA A 208 -26.90 10.99 3.51
C ALA A 208 -26.09 12.24 3.12
N ALA A 209 -25.49 12.25 1.93
CA ALA A 209 -24.72 13.37 1.41
C ALA A 209 -25.57 14.64 1.26
N THR A 210 -26.75 14.54 0.64
CA THR A 210 -27.69 15.66 0.54
C THR A 210 -28.09 16.16 1.92
N CYS A 211 -28.31 15.26 2.87
CA CYS A 211 -28.66 15.63 4.23
C CYS A 211 -27.51 16.32 4.97
N PHE A 212 -26.26 15.90 4.74
CA PHE A 212 -25.09 16.62 5.22
C PHE A 212 -25.08 18.02 4.63
N ASP A 213 -25.22 18.16 3.31
CA ASP A 213 -25.15 19.43 2.59
C ASP A 213 -26.18 20.46 3.05
N GLU A 214 -27.43 20.04 3.23
CA GLU A 214 -28.50 20.93 3.69
C GLU A 214 -28.26 21.46 5.11
N ASN A 215 -27.52 20.72 5.94
CA ASN A 215 -27.35 21.03 7.36
C ASN A 215 -25.94 21.55 7.71
N ARG A 216 -24.95 21.41 6.83
CA ARG A 216 -23.53 21.67 7.15
C ARG A 216 -23.28 23.08 7.66
N GLU A 217 -23.96 24.09 7.10
CA GLU A 217 -23.80 25.49 7.49
C GLU A 217 -24.39 25.75 8.87
N SER A 218 -25.65 25.35 9.11
CA SER A 218 -26.32 25.55 10.41
C SER A 218 -25.68 24.73 11.54
N LYS A 219 -25.02 23.62 11.20
CA LYS A 219 -24.29 22.75 12.14
C LYS A 219 -22.80 23.11 12.26
N GLY A 220 -22.32 24.12 11.55
CA GLY A 220 -20.95 24.62 11.65
C GLY A 220 -19.86 23.68 11.13
N ALA A 221 -20.18 22.82 10.17
CA ALA A 221 -19.18 21.99 9.50
C ALA A 221 -18.32 22.81 8.54
N TYR A 222 -17.06 22.41 8.37
CA TYR A 222 -16.14 23.09 7.47
C TYR A 222 -16.54 22.91 5.99
N ALA A 223 -16.35 23.98 5.21
CA ALA A 223 -16.38 23.96 3.76
C ALA A 223 -15.00 24.35 3.24
N LEU A 224 -14.28 23.38 2.67
CA LEU A 224 -12.91 23.49 2.21
C LEU A 224 -12.91 23.73 0.70
N VAL A 225 -11.98 24.56 0.22
CA VAL A 225 -11.81 24.76 -1.23
C VAL A 225 -11.33 23.45 -1.86
N GLY A 226 -10.33 22.83 -1.25
CA GLY A 226 -9.71 21.60 -1.72
C GLY A 226 -8.99 20.88 -0.59
N ILE A 227 -8.07 20.02 -1.00
CA ILE A 227 -7.14 19.33 -0.09
C ILE A 227 -5.70 19.78 -0.32
N THR A 228 -4.84 19.44 0.64
CA THR A 228 -3.39 19.60 0.51
C THR A 228 -2.65 18.50 1.25
N TYR A 229 -1.34 18.41 1.01
CA TYR A 229 -0.43 17.65 1.83
C TYR A 229 0.61 18.62 2.38
N ALA A 230 0.54 18.86 3.68
CA ALA A 230 1.34 19.87 4.37
C ALA A 230 1.93 19.23 5.63
N ALA A 231 3.08 18.58 5.48
CA ALA A 231 3.75 17.89 6.57
C ALA A 231 4.02 18.80 7.77
N GLY A 232 3.65 18.40 8.98
CA GLY A 232 3.86 19.22 10.18
C GLY A 232 2.82 20.30 10.44
N ASP A 233 1.87 20.54 9.52
CA ASP A 233 0.76 21.47 9.76
C ASP A 233 -0.48 20.75 10.33
N ASP A 234 -1.40 21.56 10.85
CA ASP A 234 -2.70 21.14 11.34
C ASP A 234 -3.61 20.57 10.26
N ILE A 235 -4.77 20.10 10.72
CA ILE A 235 -5.79 19.48 9.87
C ILE A 235 -6.42 20.39 8.84
N ILE A 236 -6.66 21.63 9.23
CA ILE A 236 -7.12 22.67 8.33
C ILE A 236 -5.94 23.58 8.08
N VAL A 237 -5.47 23.60 6.84
CA VAL A 237 -4.39 24.47 6.40
C VAL A 237 -5.00 25.72 5.80
N HIS A 238 -4.60 26.88 6.30
CA HIS A 238 -5.00 28.18 5.79
C HIS A 238 -3.94 28.69 4.81
N ARG A 239 -4.32 28.91 3.55
CA ARG A 239 -3.41 29.41 2.51
C ARG A 239 -4.16 30.34 1.57
N ASN A 240 -3.62 31.55 1.34
CA ASN A 240 -4.21 32.58 0.47
C ASN A 240 -5.68 32.92 0.80
N GLY A 241 -6.03 32.93 2.10
CA GLY A 241 -7.41 33.18 2.53
C GLY A 241 -8.38 32.01 2.35
N HIS A 242 -7.91 30.86 1.86
CA HIS A 242 -8.69 29.64 1.68
C HIS A 242 -8.30 28.56 2.70
N GLN A 243 -9.25 27.67 3.00
CA GLN A 243 -9.06 26.51 3.87
C GLN A 243 -8.94 25.22 3.06
N TYR A 244 -7.97 24.39 3.43
CA TYR A 244 -7.69 23.10 2.79
C TYR A 244 -7.65 21.98 3.81
N GLY A 245 -8.14 20.80 3.42
CA GLY A 245 -8.03 19.59 4.22
C GLY A 245 -6.64 18.98 4.10
N ASN A 246 -5.89 18.93 5.19
CA ASN A 246 -4.52 18.42 5.19
C ASN A 246 -4.50 16.90 5.35
N ARG A 247 -4.05 16.22 4.29
CA ARG A 247 -3.88 14.76 4.24
C ARG A 247 -2.72 14.25 5.07
N TRP A 248 -1.79 15.13 5.45
CA TRP A 248 -0.72 14.74 6.35
C TRP A 248 -1.27 14.38 7.73
N ARG A 249 -0.69 13.32 8.29
CA ARG A 249 -0.90 12.88 9.65
C ARG A 249 0.44 12.48 10.21
N ASP A 250 0.75 12.93 11.42
CA ASP A 250 1.94 12.47 12.11
C ASP A 250 1.84 10.97 12.38
N ALA A 251 2.84 10.25 11.90
CA ALA A 251 2.94 8.79 11.97
C ALA A 251 4.24 8.33 12.64
N ARG A 252 4.97 9.27 13.24
CA ARG A 252 6.18 8.98 14.02
C ARG A 252 5.82 8.02 15.16
N PRO A 253 6.48 6.86 15.25
CA PRO A 253 6.31 5.97 16.39
C PRO A 253 6.95 6.57 17.65
N ALA A 254 6.45 6.18 18.82
CA ALA A 254 7.13 6.49 20.07
C ALA A 254 8.43 5.67 20.15
N GLY A 255 9.56 6.35 20.24
CA GLY A 255 10.85 5.70 20.48
C GLY A 255 10.94 5.16 21.91
N VAL A 256 11.69 4.07 22.09
CA VAL A 256 12.07 3.56 23.41
C VAL A 256 13.55 3.84 23.67
N PRO A 257 13.95 4.23 24.89
CA PRO A 257 15.36 4.32 25.25
C PRO A 257 16.07 2.98 25.02
N GLY A 258 17.25 3.01 24.41
CA GLY A 258 18.02 1.81 24.11
C GLY A 258 19.43 2.13 23.65
N ASP A 259 20.28 1.11 23.57
CA ASP A 259 21.63 1.24 23.06
C ASP A 259 21.61 1.36 21.52
N VAL A 260 22.03 2.51 21.03
CA VAL A 260 22.10 2.82 19.59
C VAL A 260 23.51 2.59 19.01
N THR A 261 24.48 2.17 19.83
CA THR A 261 25.88 1.95 19.43
C THR A 261 26.00 1.05 18.20
N PRO A 262 25.27 -0.08 18.06
CA PRO A 262 25.37 -0.93 16.88
C PRO A 262 25.00 -0.21 15.57
N TRP A 263 24.03 0.70 15.62
CA TRP A 263 23.63 1.49 14.46
C TRP A 263 24.66 2.59 14.18
N LEU A 264 25.14 3.29 15.22
CA LEU A 264 26.16 4.33 15.06
C LEU A 264 27.49 3.78 14.53
N ASP A 265 27.91 2.59 14.96
CA ASP A 265 29.09 1.90 14.46
C ASP A 265 28.94 1.53 12.97
N HIS A 266 27.74 1.08 12.56
CA HIS A 266 27.45 0.82 11.15
C HIS A 266 27.46 2.12 10.33
N VAL A 267 26.88 3.21 10.82
CA VAL A 267 26.94 4.54 10.19
C VAL A 267 28.41 5.00 10.06
N MET A 268 29.23 4.84 11.10
CA MET A 268 30.65 5.18 11.09
C MET A 268 31.44 4.38 10.07
N ARG A 269 31.16 3.08 9.94
CA ARG A 269 31.76 2.22 8.92
C ARG A 269 31.37 2.65 7.50
N MET A 270 30.12 3.08 7.31
CA MET A 270 29.60 3.48 6.00
C MET A 270 30.05 4.88 5.59
N ILE A 271 30.18 5.81 6.55
CA ILE A 271 30.57 7.21 6.35
C ILE A 271 31.78 7.51 7.26
N PRO A 272 33.01 7.14 6.86
CA PRO A 272 34.19 7.27 7.71
C PRO A 272 34.57 8.73 7.96
N THR A 273 34.26 9.65 7.04
CA THR A 273 34.55 11.07 7.18
C THR A 273 33.65 11.72 8.24
N ASP A 274 34.25 12.29 9.28
CA ASP A 274 33.52 12.85 10.42
C ASP A 274 32.52 13.94 10.03
N PHE A 275 32.96 14.91 9.21
CA PHE A 275 32.10 16.01 8.76
C PHE A 275 30.91 15.52 7.95
N GLU A 276 31.12 14.52 7.07
CA GLU A 276 30.04 13.97 6.25
C GLU A 276 29.01 13.21 7.10
N ARG A 277 29.50 12.45 8.07
CA ARG A 277 28.68 11.69 9.02
C ARG A 277 27.88 12.61 9.93
N GLU A 278 28.49 13.68 10.44
CA GLU A 278 27.80 14.69 11.25
C GLU A 278 26.68 15.37 10.45
N HIS A 279 26.97 15.81 9.22
CA HIS A 279 25.96 16.42 8.35
C HIS A 279 24.80 15.46 8.04
N PHE A 280 25.12 14.20 7.72
CA PHE A 280 24.14 13.14 7.50
C PHE A 280 23.22 12.97 8.71
N LEU A 281 23.78 12.77 9.91
CA LEU A 281 22.99 12.60 11.14
C LEU A 281 22.15 13.85 11.47
N ASN A 282 22.71 15.05 11.27
CA ASN A 282 21.99 16.30 11.46
C ASN A 282 20.80 16.45 10.51
N ALA A 283 20.96 16.09 9.23
CA ALA A 283 19.88 16.13 8.25
C ALA A 283 18.74 15.16 8.62
N LEU A 284 19.09 13.92 9.03
CA LEU A 284 18.10 12.94 9.48
C LEU A 284 17.37 13.42 10.74
N ALA A 285 18.11 13.87 11.75
CA ALA A 285 17.53 14.38 13.01
C ALA A 285 16.62 15.58 12.75
N PHE A 286 17.06 16.53 11.92
CA PHE A 286 16.28 17.71 11.57
C PHE A 286 14.96 17.34 10.89
N LYS A 287 14.95 16.40 9.93
CA LYS A 287 13.70 15.98 9.27
C LYS A 287 12.73 15.30 10.24
N VAL A 288 13.24 14.48 11.17
CA VAL A 288 12.42 13.86 12.21
C VAL A 288 11.80 14.93 13.11
N GLN A 289 12.57 15.93 13.54
CA GLN A 289 12.14 16.97 14.48
C GLN A 289 11.29 18.08 13.86
N HIS A 290 11.46 18.35 12.56
CA HIS A 290 10.85 19.46 11.85
C HIS A 290 10.15 18.99 10.56
N PRO A 291 9.01 18.28 10.68
CA PRO A 291 8.20 17.86 9.52
C PRO A 291 7.79 19.04 8.62
N ASP A 292 7.58 20.21 9.22
CA ASP A 292 7.11 21.47 8.62
C ASP A 292 8.18 22.22 7.82
N LYS A 293 9.46 21.83 7.95
CA LYS A 293 10.57 22.52 7.32
C LYS A 293 11.15 21.72 6.14
N LYS A 294 11.51 22.47 5.10
CA LYS A 294 12.19 21.96 3.91
C LYS A 294 13.70 21.91 4.14
N ILE A 295 14.29 20.74 3.91
CA ILE A 295 15.73 20.61 3.68
C ILE A 295 15.98 20.82 2.18
N ASN A 296 16.77 21.84 1.83
CA ASN A 296 17.00 22.27 0.43
C ASN A 296 18.15 21.51 -0.27
N HIS A 297 18.37 20.26 0.12
CA HIS A 297 19.26 19.33 -0.57
C HIS A 297 18.75 17.89 -0.35
N ALA A 298 19.17 17.00 -1.23
CA ALA A 298 18.98 15.56 -1.18
C ALA A 298 20.26 14.88 -0.74
N ILE A 299 20.14 13.68 -0.17
CA ILE A 299 21.28 12.81 0.11
C ILE A 299 21.30 11.68 -0.92
N LEU A 300 22.42 11.50 -1.61
CA LEU A 300 22.67 10.38 -2.51
C LEU A 300 23.69 9.45 -1.86
N VAL A 301 23.29 8.21 -1.57
CA VAL A 301 24.17 7.17 -1.02
C VAL A 301 24.56 6.20 -2.12
N GLY A 302 25.81 6.32 -2.59
CA GLY A 302 26.43 5.40 -3.54
C GLY A 302 27.06 4.20 -2.87
N GLY A 303 27.20 3.10 -3.60
CA GLY A 303 28.03 1.97 -3.15
C GLY A 303 27.56 0.64 -3.67
N HIS A 304 28.33 -0.42 -3.42
CA HIS A 304 28.00 -1.75 -3.92
C HIS A 304 26.67 -2.28 -3.37
N PRO A 305 25.95 -3.13 -4.14
CA PRO A 305 24.83 -3.90 -3.61
C PRO A 305 25.26 -4.69 -2.36
N GLY A 306 24.38 -4.76 -1.35
CA GLY A 306 24.66 -5.49 -0.12
C GLY A 306 25.68 -4.84 0.83
N SER A 307 26.12 -3.59 0.58
CA SER A 307 27.04 -2.89 1.50
C SER A 307 26.41 -2.45 2.82
N GLY A 308 25.08 -2.51 2.92
CA GLY A 308 24.30 -2.14 4.12
C GLY A 308 23.68 -0.74 4.07
N LYS A 309 23.54 -0.13 2.88
CA LYS A 309 22.91 1.20 2.69
C LYS A 309 21.48 1.23 3.22
N ASP A 310 20.68 0.23 2.88
CA ASP A 310 19.28 0.13 3.31
C ASP A 310 19.18 -0.02 4.83
N THR A 311 20.04 -0.87 5.42
CA THR A 311 20.13 -1.06 6.87
C THR A 311 20.52 0.21 7.61
N MET A 312 21.39 1.05 7.01
CA MET A 312 21.81 2.32 7.59
C MET A 312 20.64 3.29 7.75
N LEU A 313 19.70 3.32 6.79
CA LEU A 313 18.56 4.24 6.79
C LEU A 313 17.23 3.65 7.25
N ALA A 314 17.15 2.34 7.46
CA ALA A 314 15.94 1.69 7.98
C ALA A 314 15.42 2.34 9.28
N PRO A 315 16.27 2.67 10.29
CA PRO A 315 15.80 3.35 11.50
C PRO A 315 15.21 4.74 11.22
N PHE A 316 15.75 5.47 10.23
CA PHE A 316 15.24 6.78 9.85
C PHE A 316 13.85 6.69 9.19
N PHE A 317 13.66 5.80 8.22
CA PHE A 317 12.34 5.60 7.61
C PHE A 317 11.30 5.13 8.63
N TRP A 318 11.71 4.27 9.57
CA TRP A 318 10.85 3.88 10.69
C TRP A 318 10.52 5.06 11.61
N ALA A 319 11.49 5.92 11.92
CA ALA A 319 11.26 7.10 12.76
C ALA A 319 10.27 8.10 12.13
N ILE A 320 10.14 8.14 10.80
CA ILE A 320 9.16 8.99 10.10
C ILE A 320 7.77 8.37 10.07
N GLY A 321 7.67 7.08 9.77
CA GLY A 321 6.41 6.46 9.36
C GLY A 321 6.04 5.15 10.02
N GLY A 322 6.82 4.71 11.00
CA GLY A 322 6.70 3.40 11.63
C GLY A 322 6.88 2.25 10.64
N LEU A 323 6.27 1.12 10.98
CA LEU A 323 6.39 -0.14 10.21
C LEU A 323 5.78 -0.04 8.81
N THR A 324 4.72 0.76 8.67
CA THR A 324 4.06 0.99 7.38
C THR A 324 4.77 2.03 6.53
N LYS A 325 5.84 2.66 7.05
CA LYS A 325 6.54 3.79 6.44
C LYS A 325 5.57 4.90 6.00
N GLN A 326 4.54 5.19 6.81
CA GLN A 326 3.59 6.27 6.52
C GLN A 326 4.34 7.61 6.37
N ASN A 327 4.01 8.39 5.35
CA ASN A 327 4.76 9.60 4.94
C ASN A 327 6.14 9.36 4.29
N CYS A 328 6.51 8.12 3.98
CA CYS A 328 7.63 7.83 3.08
C CYS A 328 7.08 7.34 1.74
N SER A 329 7.67 7.80 0.63
CA SER A 329 7.36 7.28 -0.71
C SER A 329 8.57 6.55 -1.28
N LEU A 330 8.38 5.28 -1.66
CA LEU A 330 9.37 4.53 -2.42
C LEU A 330 9.14 4.77 -3.92
N VAL A 331 10.14 5.30 -4.59
CA VAL A 331 10.07 5.76 -5.98
C VAL A 331 11.10 5.03 -6.81
N LYS A 332 10.66 4.40 -7.90
CA LYS A 332 11.54 3.86 -8.95
C LYS A 332 11.75 4.91 -10.04
N ASN A 333 12.77 4.76 -10.89
CA ASN A 333 13.02 5.73 -11.96
C ASN A 333 11.83 5.90 -12.92
N GLU A 334 11.06 4.84 -13.16
CA GLU A 334 9.87 4.89 -14.02
C GLU A 334 8.77 5.77 -13.41
N ASP A 335 8.65 5.77 -12.08
CA ASP A 335 7.66 6.56 -11.35
C ASP A 335 7.98 8.07 -11.39
N LEU A 336 9.25 8.44 -11.53
CA LEU A 336 9.67 9.85 -11.65
C LEU A 336 9.19 10.50 -12.95
N ASN A 337 8.94 9.70 -13.98
CA ASN A 337 8.37 10.16 -15.25
C ASN A 337 6.84 10.03 -15.29
N SER A 338 6.23 9.52 -14.21
CA SER A 338 4.78 9.41 -14.11
C SER A 338 4.14 10.80 -14.15
N GLN A 339 3.05 10.94 -14.91
CA GLN A 339 2.24 12.16 -14.85
C GLN A 339 1.50 12.29 -13.52
N TRP A 340 1.37 11.21 -12.74
CA TRP A 340 0.67 11.18 -11.46
C TRP A 340 1.59 11.60 -10.32
N GLY A 341 1.10 12.48 -9.44
CA GLY A 341 1.92 13.08 -8.39
C GLY A 341 1.88 12.36 -7.04
N TYR A 342 1.39 11.13 -6.96
CA TYR A 342 1.17 10.44 -5.67
C TYR A 342 2.43 10.29 -4.82
N ALA A 343 3.60 10.15 -5.45
CA ALA A 343 4.88 10.07 -4.76
C ALA A 343 5.28 11.36 -4.02
N LEU A 344 4.65 12.49 -4.36
CA LEU A 344 4.89 13.78 -3.72
C LEU A 344 4.12 13.94 -2.41
N GLU A 345 3.20 13.03 -2.09
CA GLU A 345 2.44 12.98 -0.83
C GLU A 345 3.27 12.35 0.30
N CYS A 346 4.49 12.84 0.51
CA CYS A 346 5.42 12.30 1.51
C CYS A 346 6.25 13.39 2.21
N GLU A 347 6.74 13.04 3.41
CA GLU A 347 7.80 13.77 4.10
C GLU A 347 9.18 13.39 3.57
N VAL A 348 9.36 12.11 3.25
CA VAL A 348 10.62 11.56 2.75
C VAL A 348 10.38 10.76 1.48
N MET A 349 11.10 11.10 0.42
CA MET A 349 11.09 10.36 -0.84
C MET A 349 12.36 9.49 -0.92
N GLU A 350 12.15 8.18 -0.97
CA GLU A 350 13.19 7.16 -1.13
C GLU A 350 13.30 6.77 -2.61
N ILE A 351 14.39 7.15 -3.27
CA ILE A 351 14.70 6.72 -4.64
C ILE A 351 15.65 5.52 -4.55
N ALA A 352 15.10 4.32 -4.72
CA ALA A 352 15.82 3.06 -4.43
C ALA A 352 17.01 2.78 -5.35
N GLU A 353 16.95 3.23 -6.59
CA GLU A 353 18.01 2.98 -7.58
C GLU A 353 18.06 4.15 -8.56
N LEU A 354 18.71 5.24 -8.18
CA LEU A 354 18.97 6.35 -9.08
C LEU A 354 20.03 5.92 -10.11
N ARG A 355 19.61 5.82 -11.37
CA ARG A 355 20.49 5.52 -12.51
C ARG A 355 20.11 6.33 -13.73
N GLN A 356 21.09 6.55 -14.59
CA GLN A 356 20.96 7.34 -15.79
C GLN A 356 21.27 6.47 -17.02
N SER A 357 20.24 5.84 -17.60
CA SER A 357 20.35 4.92 -18.74
C SER A 357 20.85 5.61 -20.02
N GLU A 358 20.27 6.76 -20.39
CA GLU A 358 20.62 7.48 -21.63
C GLU A 358 20.69 9.01 -21.45
N ALA A 359 21.43 9.71 -22.32
CA ALA A 359 21.68 11.16 -22.23
C ALA A 359 20.40 12.03 -22.20
N ARG A 360 19.35 11.62 -22.91
CA ARG A 360 18.04 12.30 -22.91
C ARG A 360 17.35 12.14 -21.55
N ASP A 361 17.40 10.94 -20.98
CA ASP A 361 16.80 10.61 -19.67
C ASP A 361 17.48 11.37 -18.54
N ARG A 362 18.79 11.64 -18.65
CA ARG A 362 19.55 12.41 -17.65
C ARG A 362 18.97 13.79 -17.40
N ARG A 363 18.75 14.55 -18.47
CA ARG A 363 18.24 15.93 -18.39
C ARG A 363 16.79 15.96 -17.92
N ALA A 364 15.98 15.00 -18.35
CA ALA A 364 14.59 14.87 -17.93
C ALA A 364 14.49 14.60 -16.43
N LEU A 365 15.25 13.62 -15.94
CA LEU A 365 15.33 13.25 -14.52
C LEU A 365 15.82 14.42 -13.66
N GLU A 366 16.89 15.10 -14.08
CA GLU A 366 17.44 16.26 -13.37
C GLU A 366 16.41 17.39 -13.26
N ASN A 367 15.69 17.68 -14.35
CA ASN A 367 14.66 18.72 -14.37
C ASN A 367 13.42 18.34 -13.54
N ALA A 368 13.08 17.05 -13.45
CA ALA A 368 12.01 16.57 -12.60
C ALA A 368 12.39 16.66 -11.10
N LEU A 369 13.63 16.32 -10.75
CA LEU A 369 14.09 16.29 -9.36
C LEU A 369 14.40 17.68 -8.79
N LYS A 370 14.92 18.62 -9.59
CA LYS A 370 15.25 20.00 -9.15
C LYS A 370 14.17 20.66 -8.27
N PRO A 371 12.91 20.79 -8.72
CA PRO A 371 11.86 21.44 -7.93
C PRO A 371 11.45 20.61 -6.71
N ILE A 372 11.63 19.28 -6.73
CA ILE A 372 11.35 18.42 -5.59
C ILE A 372 12.44 18.57 -4.53
N ILE A 373 13.71 18.69 -4.90
CA ILE A 373 14.83 18.70 -3.96
C ILE A 373 14.97 20.04 -3.24
N ALA A 374 14.78 21.15 -3.95
CA ALA A 374 15.00 22.48 -3.38
C ALA A 374 13.85 23.44 -3.72
N ALA A 375 13.54 24.33 -2.78
CA ALA A 375 12.63 25.45 -3.00
C ALA A 375 13.42 26.69 -3.51
N PRO A 376 12.80 27.56 -4.33
CA PRO A 376 11.46 27.42 -4.91
C PRO A 376 11.39 26.30 -5.96
N PRO A 377 10.20 25.68 -6.17
CA PRO A 377 8.87 26.12 -5.73
C PRO A 377 8.50 25.68 -4.29
N GLU A 378 7.66 26.47 -3.64
CA GLU A 378 7.07 26.14 -2.32
C GLU A 378 5.94 25.11 -2.40
N LEU A 379 5.33 24.97 -3.59
CA LEU A 379 4.22 24.07 -3.83
C LEU A 379 4.54 23.10 -4.96
N LEU A 380 4.13 21.85 -4.80
CA LEU A 380 4.24 20.80 -5.80
C LEU A 380 2.83 20.36 -6.19
N GLN A 381 2.56 20.29 -7.50
CA GLN A 381 1.27 19.85 -8.00
C GLN A 381 1.17 18.32 -7.95
N VAL A 382 0.14 17.82 -7.29
CA VAL A 382 -0.20 16.40 -7.22
C VAL A 382 -1.32 16.12 -8.20
N ASN A 383 -0.98 15.54 -9.35
CA ASN A 383 -1.97 15.07 -10.31
C ASN A 383 -2.57 13.74 -9.85
N ARG A 384 -3.90 13.71 -9.72
CA ARG A 384 -4.68 12.53 -9.34
C ARG A 384 -5.44 12.00 -10.55
N LYS A 385 -5.46 10.68 -10.73
CA LYS A 385 -6.23 10.05 -11.81
C LYS A 385 -7.73 10.20 -11.55
N GLY A 386 -8.42 10.90 -12.46
CA GLY A 386 -9.88 11.07 -12.40
C GLY A 386 -10.39 12.02 -11.32
N LEU A 387 -9.51 12.84 -10.71
CA LEU A 387 -9.83 13.85 -9.70
C LEU A 387 -9.07 15.15 -10.02
N HIS A 388 -9.46 16.26 -9.40
CA HIS A 388 -8.77 17.53 -9.61
C HIS A 388 -7.31 17.45 -9.10
N PRO A 389 -6.32 18.05 -9.78
CA PRO A 389 -5.00 18.19 -9.20
C PRO A 389 -5.04 19.13 -8.00
N TYR A 390 -4.18 18.91 -7.01
CA TYR A 390 -4.08 19.81 -5.85
C TYR A 390 -2.62 20.18 -5.57
N MET A 391 -2.40 21.23 -4.78
CA MET A 391 -1.06 21.75 -4.47
C MET A 391 -0.61 21.31 -3.06
N ALA A 392 0.38 20.43 -3.00
CA ALA A 392 1.08 20.03 -1.78
C ALA A 392 2.20 21.02 -1.42
N LEU A 393 2.51 21.19 -0.15
CA LEU A 393 3.67 21.99 0.27
C LEU A 393 4.95 21.17 0.04
N ASN A 394 5.95 21.80 -0.56
CA ASN A 394 7.25 21.20 -0.79
C ASN A 394 8.02 21.07 0.52
N ARG A 395 7.74 20.00 1.27
CA ARG A 395 8.43 19.61 2.51
C ARG A 395 9.16 18.26 2.39
N VAL A 396 9.17 17.72 1.18
CA VAL A 396 9.80 16.44 0.82
C VAL A 396 11.30 16.51 1.09
N PHE A 397 11.87 15.53 1.77
CA PHE A 397 13.31 15.31 1.83
C PHE A 397 13.66 14.10 0.98
N VAL A 398 14.57 14.27 0.01
CA VAL A 398 14.92 13.23 -0.95
C VAL A 398 16.14 12.47 -0.46
N ILE A 399 16.00 11.16 -0.35
CA ILE A 399 17.09 10.22 -0.14
C ILE A 399 17.14 9.31 -1.35
N ALA A 400 18.27 9.29 -2.04
CA ALA A 400 18.50 8.44 -3.18
C ALA A 400 19.60 7.42 -2.88
N PHE A 401 19.46 6.23 -3.44
CA PHE A 401 20.48 5.19 -3.43
C PHE A 401 20.93 4.93 -4.86
N SER A 402 22.20 4.55 -5.03
CA SER A 402 22.67 4.03 -6.31
C SER A 402 23.74 2.97 -6.11
N ASN A 403 23.73 1.99 -7.02
CA ASN A 403 24.77 0.97 -7.13
C ASN A 403 25.81 1.30 -8.22
N GLU A 404 25.61 2.38 -8.96
CA GLU A 404 26.49 2.82 -10.04
C GLU A 404 27.44 3.93 -9.58
N ARG A 405 28.70 3.89 -10.01
CA ARG A 405 29.66 4.99 -9.76
C ARG A 405 29.23 6.32 -10.39
N ALA A 406 28.40 6.28 -11.43
CA ALA A 406 27.93 7.44 -12.17
C ALA A 406 26.39 7.53 -12.15
N ALA A 407 25.81 7.51 -10.95
CA ALA A 407 24.36 7.52 -10.72
C ALA A 407 23.63 8.69 -11.39
N ILE A 408 24.20 9.90 -11.27
CA ILE A 408 23.64 11.14 -11.80
C ILE A 408 24.74 12.12 -12.20
N SER A 409 24.57 12.82 -13.31
CA SER A 409 25.41 13.95 -13.67
C SER A 409 25.06 15.17 -12.81
N ILE A 410 26.00 15.63 -12.00
CA ILE A 410 25.83 16.78 -11.11
C ILE A 410 26.71 17.95 -11.61
N PRO A 411 26.14 19.14 -11.88
CA PRO A 411 26.93 20.33 -12.19
C PRO A 411 27.89 20.71 -11.06
N SER A 412 29.06 21.27 -11.38
CA SER A 412 30.06 21.67 -10.39
C SER A 412 29.61 22.74 -9.38
N ASN A 413 28.56 23.50 -9.73
CA ASN A 413 27.97 24.54 -8.87
C ASN A 413 26.65 24.08 -8.23
N ASP A 414 26.31 22.80 -8.29
CA ASP A 414 25.12 22.28 -7.64
C ASP A 414 25.26 22.33 -6.12
N ARG A 415 24.15 22.65 -5.45
CA ARG A 415 24.04 22.76 -3.99
C ARG A 415 22.90 21.90 -3.45
N ARG A 416 22.35 21.05 -4.30
CA ARG A 416 21.12 20.28 -4.08
C ARG A 416 21.45 18.83 -3.78
N TRP A 417 22.65 18.35 -4.08
CA TRP A 417 23.06 16.98 -3.77
C TRP A 417 24.19 16.96 -2.75
N PHE A 418 23.99 16.18 -1.69
CA PHE A 418 25.03 15.74 -0.78
C PHE A 418 25.32 14.26 -1.06
N CYS A 419 26.50 13.95 -1.59
CA CYS A 419 26.84 12.61 -2.07
C CYS A 419 27.74 11.88 -1.07
N LEU A 420 27.40 10.63 -0.76
CA LEU A 420 28.07 9.71 0.15
C LEU A 420 28.52 8.44 -0.56
#